data_AF-A0A3Q1EGW1-F1
#
_entry.id   AF-A0A3Q1EGW1-F1
#
_cell.length_a   1.000
_cell.length_b   1.000
_cell.length_c   1.000
_cell.angle_alpha   90.00
_cell.angle_beta   90.00
_cell.angle_gamma   90.00
#
_symmetry.space_group_name_H-M   'P 1'
#
loop_
_entity.id
_entity.type
_entity.pdbx_description
1 polymer ?
#
loop_
_entity_poly.entity_id
_entity_poly.type
_entity_poly.pdbx_seq_one_letter_code
_entity_poly.pdbx_strand_id
1 'polypeptide(L)'
;TRVVISSVNEMSFVVTNEPSFCLKPVNIIPVIAKADTISKSELHKFKIKIMSELVSNGVQIYQFPLDDETVAKVNTTMNGHLPFAVVGSTEEVSVGNKMVKARQYPWGVVQVENENHCDFVKLREMLICVNMEDLREQTHTRHYELYRRCKLEEMGFKDTDPECKPVSLQQTYEAKRQEFLVELQKREDEMRQMFVQRVKEKEAELKDAERELQGRFEQLKRLHADEKAALEEKKRLFEDDQSSFSKRRAAAQLLQAQSLTANGKKDKDRKK
;
A
#
# COMPACT_ATOMS: atom_id res chain seq x y z
N THR A 1 -29.17 11.26 -5.51
CA THR A 1 -29.78 9.92 -5.41
C THR A 1 -29.04 8.99 -6.35
N ARG A 2 -28.43 7.91 -5.85
CA ARG A 2 -27.83 6.87 -6.72
C ARG A 2 -28.85 5.75 -6.87
N VAL A 3 -29.41 5.61 -8.07
CA VAL A 3 -30.25 4.47 -8.45
C VAL A 3 -29.36 3.52 -9.24
N VAL A 4 -29.26 2.27 -8.81
CA VAL A 4 -28.51 1.26 -9.55
C VAL A 4 -29.50 0.51 -10.43
N ILE A 5 -29.43 0.79 -11.72
CA ILE A 5 -30.14 0.03 -12.76
C ILE A 5 -29.21 -1.11 -13.16
N SER A 6 -29.48 -2.30 -12.64
CA SER A 6 -28.67 -3.49 -12.92
C SER A 6 -29.29 -4.30 -14.04
N SER A 7 -28.51 -4.55 -15.09
CA SER A 7 -28.83 -5.54 -16.12
C SER A 7 -28.63 -6.93 -15.55
N VAL A 8 -29.69 -7.74 -15.50
CA VAL A 8 -29.62 -9.10 -14.91
C VAL A 8 -28.69 -10.02 -15.72
N ASN A 9 -28.48 -9.73 -17.01
CA ASN A 9 -27.61 -10.53 -17.90
C ASN A 9 -26.11 -10.42 -17.60
N GLU A 10 -25.68 -9.39 -16.85
CA GLU A 10 -24.28 -9.16 -16.46
C GLU A 10 -24.07 -9.24 -14.94
N MET A 11 -25.11 -9.63 -14.20
CA MET A 11 -25.11 -9.60 -12.75
C MET A 11 -24.29 -10.77 -12.21
N SER A 12 -22.98 -10.57 -12.14
CA SER A 12 -22.08 -11.35 -11.31
C SER A 12 -22.49 -11.08 -9.86
N PHE A 13 -23.35 -11.92 -9.30
CA PHE A 13 -23.71 -11.90 -7.89
C PHE A 13 -22.45 -12.25 -7.07
N VAL A 14 -21.64 -11.24 -6.78
CA VAL A 14 -20.68 -11.29 -5.68
C VAL A 14 -21.51 -11.14 -4.41
N VAL A 15 -22.20 -12.22 -4.01
CA VAL A 15 -22.68 -12.38 -2.64
C VAL A 15 -21.43 -12.71 -1.82
N THR A 16 -20.65 -11.69 -1.50
CA THR A 16 -19.61 -11.84 -0.48
C THR A 16 -20.32 -12.05 0.85
N ASN A 17 -20.28 -13.28 1.37
CA ASN A 17 -20.57 -13.64 2.75
C ASN A 17 -19.52 -13.06 3.72
N GLU A 18 -19.07 -11.83 3.49
CA GLU A 18 -18.14 -11.10 4.34
C GLU A 18 -18.96 -10.06 5.12
N PRO A 19 -19.11 -10.20 6.45
CA PRO A 19 -19.98 -9.36 7.28
C PRO A 19 -19.42 -7.95 7.55
N SER A 20 -18.40 -7.53 6.80
CA SER A 20 -17.51 -6.40 7.15
C SER A 20 -17.53 -5.26 6.13
N PHE A 21 -18.12 -5.45 4.95
CA PHE A 21 -18.35 -4.33 4.03
C PHE A 21 -19.78 -3.85 4.23
N CYS A 22 -19.95 -2.67 4.82
CA CYS A 22 -21.20 -1.90 4.74
C CYS A 22 -21.54 -1.72 3.25
N LEU A 23 -22.23 -2.70 2.67
CA LEU A 23 -22.80 -2.66 1.34
C LEU A 23 -23.69 -1.43 1.33
N LYS A 24 -23.24 -0.37 0.66
CA LYS A 24 -23.98 0.88 0.50
C LYS A 24 -25.36 0.50 -0.01
N PRO A 25 -26.39 0.57 0.84
CA PRO A 25 -27.71 0.15 0.42
C PRO A 25 -28.18 1.24 -0.57
N VAL A 26 -28.65 0.79 -1.72
CA VAL A 26 -29.09 1.65 -2.83
C VAL A 26 -30.41 1.12 -3.34
N ASN A 27 -31.21 1.98 -3.95
CA ASN A 27 -32.43 1.55 -4.59
C ASN A 27 -32.07 0.76 -5.86
N ILE A 28 -32.33 -0.55 -5.83
CA ILE A 28 -32.08 -1.47 -6.94
C ILE A 28 -33.37 -1.64 -7.73
N ILE A 29 -33.31 -1.36 -9.03
CA ILE A 29 -34.41 -1.61 -9.96
C ILE A 29 -33.93 -2.63 -10.99
N PRO A 30 -34.49 -3.86 -10.99
CA PRO A 30 -34.02 -4.90 -11.88
C PRO A 30 -34.54 -4.67 -13.30
N VAL A 31 -33.64 -4.80 -14.27
CA VAL A 31 -33.93 -4.56 -15.69
C VAL A 31 -33.35 -5.67 -16.56
N ILE A 32 -34.17 -6.20 -17.48
CA ILE A 32 -33.73 -7.11 -18.54
C ILE A 32 -33.29 -6.25 -19.73
N ALA A 33 -31.98 -6.17 -19.94
CA ALA A 33 -31.41 -5.44 -21.07
C ALA A 33 -31.53 -6.24 -22.37
N LYS A 34 -31.54 -5.52 -23.50
CA LYS A 34 -31.63 -6.10 -24.86
C LYS A 34 -32.83 -7.06 -24.99
N ALA A 35 -33.98 -6.66 -24.46
CA ALA A 35 -35.17 -7.50 -24.44
C ALA A 35 -35.67 -7.90 -25.83
N ASP A 36 -35.22 -7.20 -26.88
CA ASP A 36 -35.50 -7.51 -28.29
C ASP A 36 -34.88 -8.84 -28.76
N THR A 37 -33.99 -9.46 -27.98
CA THR A 37 -33.43 -10.79 -28.27
C THR A 37 -34.26 -11.96 -27.72
N ILE A 38 -35.31 -11.68 -26.95
CA ILE A 38 -36.12 -12.68 -26.24
C ILE A 38 -37.56 -12.62 -26.75
N SER A 39 -38.17 -13.78 -27.04
CA SER A 39 -39.58 -13.79 -27.43
C SER A 39 -40.50 -13.44 -26.25
N LYS A 40 -41.71 -12.94 -26.53
CA LYS A 40 -42.66 -12.53 -25.48
C LYS A 40 -43.03 -13.67 -24.50
N SER A 41 -43.13 -14.90 -24.99
CA SER A 41 -43.46 -16.08 -24.17
C SER A 41 -42.29 -16.50 -23.27
N GLU A 42 -41.05 -16.43 -23.77
CA GLU A 42 -39.85 -16.67 -22.99
C GLU A 42 -39.61 -15.58 -21.97
N LEU A 43 -39.83 -14.32 -22.36
CA LEU A 43 -39.67 -13.15 -21.50
C LEU A 43 -40.55 -13.26 -20.25
N HIS A 44 -41.81 -13.72 -20.41
CA HIS A 44 -42.71 -13.91 -19.28
C HIS A 44 -42.17 -14.95 -18.27
N LYS A 45 -41.70 -16.11 -18.77
CA LYS A 45 -41.07 -17.14 -17.93
C LYS A 45 -39.80 -16.63 -17.25
N PHE A 46 -39.01 -15.83 -17.98
CA PHE A 46 -37.77 -15.27 -17.50
C PHE A 46 -37.99 -14.25 -16.37
N LYS A 47 -39.00 -13.37 -16.50
CA LYS A 47 -39.39 -12.43 -15.43
C LYS A 47 -39.75 -13.15 -14.14
N ILE A 48 -40.56 -14.21 -14.22
CA ILE A 48 -40.95 -15.02 -13.04
C ILE A 48 -39.72 -15.65 -12.40
N LYS A 49 -38.82 -16.25 -13.19
CA LYS A 49 -37.60 -16.89 -12.69
C LYS A 49 -36.69 -15.89 -11.97
N ILE A 50 -36.44 -14.73 -12.58
CA ILE A 50 -35.62 -13.66 -11.95
C ILE A 50 -36.23 -13.21 -10.63
N MET A 51 -37.53 -12.91 -10.61
CA MET A 51 -38.19 -12.46 -9.39
C MET A 51 -38.12 -13.53 -8.28
N SER A 52 -38.29 -14.80 -8.62
CA SER A 52 -38.14 -15.91 -7.68
C SER A 52 -36.72 -16.00 -7.11
N GLU A 53 -35.69 -15.86 -7.96
CA GLU A 53 -34.29 -15.90 -7.54
C GLU A 53 -33.90 -14.70 -6.66
N LEU A 54 -34.41 -13.50 -6.96
CA LEU A 54 -34.19 -12.31 -6.13
C LEU A 54 -34.75 -12.51 -4.72
N VAL A 55 -35.96 -13.06 -4.62
CA VAL A 55 -36.60 -13.35 -3.33
C VAL A 55 -35.87 -14.45 -2.58
N SER A 56 -35.48 -15.55 -3.24
CA SER A 56 -34.81 -16.68 -2.58
C SER A 56 -33.43 -16.31 -2.04
N ASN A 57 -32.74 -15.36 -2.67
CA ASN A 57 -31.43 -14.87 -2.23
C ASN A 57 -31.54 -13.67 -1.27
N GLY A 58 -32.75 -13.26 -0.86
CA GLY A 58 -32.95 -12.15 0.07
C GLY A 58 -32.56 -10.78 -0.48
N VAL A 59 -32.55 -10.62 -1.81
CA VAL A 59 -32.18 -9.37 -2.47
C VAL A 59 -33.34 -8.39 -2.38
N GLN A 60 -33.16 -7.31 -1.64
CA GLN A 60 -34.17 -6.25 -1.53
C GLN A 60 -34.09 -5.32 -2.74
N ILE A 61 -35.09 -5.45 -3.62
CA ILE A 61 -35.31 -4.50 -4.71
C ILE A 61 -36.25 -3.38 -4.27
N TYR A 62 -36.16 -2.24 -4.94
CA TYR A 62 -37.06 -1.13 -4.72
C TYR A 62 -38.48 -1.50 -5.19
N GLN A 63 -39.46 -1.27 -4.31
CA GLN A 63 -40.88 -1.45 -4.59
C GLN A 63 -41.58 -0.10 -4.50
N PHE A 64 -42.48 0.15 -5.44
CA PHE A 64 -43.21 1.42 -5.46
C PHE A 64 -44.15 1.54 -4.26
N PRO A 65 -44.16 2.70 -3.58
CA PRO A 65 -45.08 2.94 -2.47
C PRO A 65 -46.52 2.90 -2.97
N LEU A 66 -47.40 2.32 -2.16
CA LEU A 66 -48.84 2.23 -2.43
C LEU A 66 -49.66 3.10 -1.47
N ASP A 67 -48.98 3.89 -0.63
CA ASP A 67 -49.59 4.63 0.47
C ASP A 67 -50.38 5.86 0.01
N ASP A 68 -50.00 6.44 -1.14
CA ASP A 68 -50.72 7.55 -1.77
C ASP A 68 -51.76 7.01 -2.76
N GLU A 69 -53.04 7.15 -2.41
CA GLU A 69 -54.18 6.69 -3.22
C GLU A 69 -54.20 7.26 -4.65
N THR A 70 -53.61 8.44 -4.88
CA THR A 70 -53.59 9.08 -6.20
C THR A 70 -52.69 8.35 -7.20
N VAL A 71 -51.62 7.72 -6.71
CA VAL A 71 -50.62 7.01 -7.52
C VAL A 71 -50.58 5.51 -7.25
N ALA A 72 -51.27 5.01 -6.21
CA ALA A 72 -51.29 3.60 -5.81
C ALA A 72 -51.70 2.65 -6.95
N LYS A 73 -52.71 3.03 -7.75
CA LYS A 73 -53.17 2.21 -8.89
C LYS A 73 -52.10 2.08 -9.97
N VAL A 74 -51.39 3.16 -10.27
CA VAL A 74 -50.29 3.19 -11.24
C VAL A 74 -49.12 2.38 -10.69
N ASN A 75 -48.73 2.63 -9.44
CA ASN A 75 -47.62 1.95 -8.77
C ASN A 75 -47.84 0.44 -8.62
N THR A 76 -49.08 0.00 -8.37
CA THR A 76 -49.44 -1.44 -8.37
C THR A 76 -49.18 -2.08 -9.73
N THR A 77 -49.58 -1.39 -10.80
CA THR A 77 -49.36 -1.86 -12.17
C THR A 77 -47.86 -1.89 -12.49
N MET A 78 -47.12 -0.86 -12.09
CA MET A 78 -45.66 -0.76 -12.33
C MET A 78 -44.87 -1.82 -11.57
N ASN A 79 -45.24 -2.11 -10.32
CA ASN A 79 -44.66 -3.23 -9.55
C ASN A 79 -44.86 -4.57 -10.27
N GLY A 80 -46.01 -4.77 -10.94
CA GLY A 80 -46.30 -5.96 -11.74
C GLY A 80 -45.45 -6.10 -13.01
N HIS A 81 -44.80 -5.03 -13.48
CA HIS A 81 -43.94 -5.06 -14.66
C HIS A 81 -42.48 -5.39 -14.36
N LEU A 82 -42.08 -5.44 -13.08
CA LEU A 82 -40.73 -5.78 -12.66
C LEU A 82 -40.40 -7.26 -12.95
N PRO A 83 -39.17 -7.57 -13.42
CA PRO A 83 -38.15 -6.64 -13.92
C PRO A 83 -38.52 -6.03 -15.29
N PHE A 84 -38.17 -4.76 -15.52
CA PHE A 84 -38.51 -4.07 -16.78
C PHE A 84 -37.71 -4.64 -17.95
N ALA A 85 -38.38 -4.97 -19.05
CA ALA A 85 -37.73 -5.49 -20.25
C ALA A 85 -37.47 -4.34 -21.24
N VAL A 86 -36.22 -3.88 -21.33
CA VAL A 86 -35.90 -2.64 -22.06
C VAL A 86 -35.01 -2.89 -23.27
N VAL A 87 -35.18 -2.02 -24.25
CA VAL A 87 -34.35 -1.94 -25.45
C VAL A 87 -33.80 -0.52 -25.51
N GLY A 88 -32.48 -0.38 -25.65
CA GLY A 88 -31.83 0.91 -25.83
C GLY A 88 -31.44 1.12 -27.29
N SER A 89 -31.69 2.32 -27.82
CA SER A 89 -31.14 2.76 -29.10
C SER A 89 -30.89 4.27 -29.06
N THR A 90 -29.78 4.69 -29.67
CA THR A 90 -29.47 6.11 -29.96
C THR A 90 -29.79 6.48 -31.40
N GLU A 91 -30.03 5.49 -32.26
CA GLU A 91 -30.33 5.69 -33.68
C GLU A 91 -31.81 6.03 -33.88
N GLU A 92 -32.08 6.99 -34.76
CA GLU A 92 -33.43 7.39 -35.13
C GLU A 92 -33.76 6.89 -36.53
N VAL A 93 -34.90 6.21 -36.67
CA VAL A 93 -35.38 5.68 -37.94
C VAL A 93 -36.72 6.35 -38.26
N SER A 94 -36.89 6.74 -39.53
CA SER A 94 -38.18 7.24 -40.00
C SER A 94 -39.17 6.09 -40.12
N VAL A 95 -40.17 6.06 -39.25
CA VAL A 95 -41.28 5.10 -39.34
C VAL A 95 -42.55 5.89 -39.60
N GLY A 96 -43.01 5.87 -40.86
CA GLY A 96 -44.11 6.73 -41.32
C GLY A 96 -43.67 8.19 -41.44
N ASN A 97 -44.34 9.10 -40.71
CA ASN A 97 -44.05 10.54 -40.73
C ASN A 97 -43.30 11.04 -39.47
N LYS A 98 -42.80 10.13 -38.62
CA LYS A 98 -42.11 10.49 -37.37
C LYS A 98 -40.75 9.82 -37.30
N MET A 99 -39.76 10.58 -36.85
CA MET A 99 -38.46 10.06 -36.44
C MET A 99 -38.61 9.46 -35.04
N VAL A 100 -38.31 8.18 -34.89
CA VAL A 100 -38.41 7.48 -33.62
C VAL A 100 -37.12 6.72 -33.34
N LYS A 101 -36.73 6.67 -32.06
CA LYS A 101 -35.58 5.86 -31.62
C LYS A 101 -35.90 4.39 -31.79
N ALA A 102 -35.11 3.69 -32.59
CA ALA A 102 -35.39 2.31 -32.95
C ALA A 102 -34.12 1.51 -33.24
N ARG A 103 -34.22 0.18 -33.20
CA ARG A 103 -33.20 -0.73 -33.71
C ARG A 103 -33.70 -1.36 -35.01
N GLN A 104 -32.93 -1.22 -36.07
CA GLN A 104 -33.28 -1.77 -37.38
C GLN A 104 -32.62 -3.12 -37.58
N TYR A 105 -33.42 -4.11 -37.95
CA TYR A 105 -33.00 -5.45 -38.33
C TYR A 105 -33.50 -5.79 -39.74
N PRO A 106 -32.91 -6.79 -40.43
CA PRO A 106 -33.40 -7.23 -41.74
C PRO A 106 -34.87 -7.71 -41.72
N TRP A 107 -35.34 -8.20 -40.57
CA TRP A 107 -36.70 -8.72 -40.38
C TRP A 107 -37.68 -7.70 -39.80
N GLY A 108 -37.25 -6.49 -39.44
CA GLY A 108 -38.15 -5.48 -38.89
C GLY A 108 -37.47 -4.41 -38.05
N VAL A 109 -38.28 -3.49 -37.51
CA VAL A 109 -37.82 -2.34 -36.73
C VAL A 109 -38.41 -2.41 -35.33
N VAL A 110 -37.53 -2.43 -34.32
CA VAL A 110 -37.93 -2.41 -32.91
C VAL A 110 -37.90 -0.98 -32.41
N GLN A 111 -39.08 -0.37 -32.31
CA GLN A 111 -39.27 0.96 -31.72
C GLN A 111 -39.09 0.93 -30.20
N VAL A 112 -38.23 1.82 -29.66
CA VAL A 112 -37.92 1.89 -28.22
C VAL A 112 -39.07 2.49 -27.42
N GLU A 113 -39.77 3.49 -27.96
CA GLU A 113 -40.88 4.15 -27.26
C GLU A 113 -42.24 3.44 -27.44
N ASN A 114 -42.26 2.25 -28.04
CA ASN A 114 -43.47 1.49 -28.26
C ASN A 114 -43.67 0.45 -27.14
N GLU A 115 -44.72 0.61 -26.34
CA GLU A 115 -45.04 -0.27 -25.22
C GLU A 115 -45.32 -1.72 -25.60
N ASN A 116 -45.69 -1.99 -26.86
CA ASN A 116 -45.89 -3.35 -27.36
C ASN A 116 -44.57 -4.07 -27.64
N HIS A 117 -43.46 -3.33 -27.76
CA HIS A 117 -42.13 -3.86 -28.05
C HIS A 117 -41.28 -3.98 -26.78
N CYS A 118 -41.31 -2.97 -25.90
CA CYS A 118 -40.54 -3.00 -24.65
C CYS A 118 -41.14 -2.11 -23.56
N ASP A 119 -40.69 -2.32 -22.33
CA ASP A 119 -41.14 -1.60 -21.13
C ASP A 119 -40.39 -0.27 -20.89
N PHE A 120 -39.69 0.27 -21.89
CA PHE A 120 -38.87 1.48 -21.73
C PHE A 120 -39.69 2.70 -21.28
N VAL A 121 -40.88 2.89 -21.87
CA VAL A 121 -41.79 3.98 -21.49
C VAL A 121 -42.19 3.88 -20.02
N LYS A 122 -42.53 2.67 -19.56
CA LYS A 122 -42.88 2.38 -18.18
C LYS A 122 -41.72 2.67 -17.23
N LEU A 123 -40.51 2.23 -17.57
CA LEU A 123 -39.30 2.52 -16.78
C LEU A 123 -39.04 4.04 -16.68
N ARG A 124 -39.20 4.78 -17.79
CA ARG A 124 -38.98 6.23 -17.84
C ARG A 124 -39.98 6.99 -16.96
N GLU A 125 -41.28 6.71 -17.12
CA GLU A 125 -42.34 7.35 -16.33
C GLU A 125 -42.16 7.07 -14.84
N MET A 126 -41.80 5.84 -14.52
CA MET A 126 -41.54 5.38 -13.18
C MET A 126 -40.37 6.11 -12.51
N LEU A 127 -39.24 6.25 -13.20
CA LEU A 127 -38.03 6.88 -12.63
C LEU A 127 -38.12 8.39 -12.53
N ILE A 128 -38.70 9.04 -13.55
CA ILE A 128 -38.56 10.49 -13.75
C ILE A 128 -39.85 11.23 -13.42
N CYS A 129 -41.01 10.66 -13.75
CA CYS A 129 -42.28 11.38 -13.67
C CYS A 129 -43.01 11.20 -12.35
N VAL A 130 -42.90 10.02 -11.72
CA VAL A 130 -43.75 9.67 -10.56
C VAL A 130 -42.94 9.52 -9.27
N ASN A 131 -41.85 8.75 -9.26
CA ASN A 131 -41.27 8.26 -8.00
C ASN A 131 -39.87 8.82 -7.69
N MET A 132 -39.45 9.91 -8.34
CA MET A 132 -38.12 10.49 -8.10
C MET A 132 -37.96 10.99 -6.67
N GLU A 133 -39.00 11.60 -6.11
CA GLU A 133 -39.00 12.13 -4.75
C GLU A 133 -38.93 11.01 -3.71
N ASP A 134 -39.75 9.96 -3.86
CA ASP A 134 -39.70 8.78 -2.99
C ASP A 134 -38.33 8.07 -3.06
N LEU A 135 -37.76 7.90 -4.25
CA LEU A 135 -36.41 7.34 -4.39
C LEU A 135 -35.36 8.18 -3.64
N ARG A 136 -35.49 9.51 -3.64
CA ARG A 136 -34.62 10.42 -2.89
C ARG A 136 -34.86 10.28 -1.39
N GLU A 137 -36.11 10.22 -0.97
CA GLU A 137 -36.50 10.09 0.43
C GLU A 137 -36.02 8.76 1.02
N GLN A 138 -36.29 7.62 0.38
CA GLN A 138 -35.78 6.31 0.82
C GLN A 138 -34.25 6.29 0.87
N THR A 139 -33.57 6.95 -0.06
CA THR A 139 -32.11 7.07 -0.01
C THR A 139 -31.65 7.85 1.23
N HIS A 140 -32.39 8.88 1.64
CA HIS A 140 -32.05 9.68 2.81
C HIS A 140 -32.41 8.95 4.11
N THR A 141 -33.67 8.57 4.28
CA THR A 141 -34.23 8.05 5.55
C THR A 141 -33.77 6.63 5.86
N ARG A 142 -33.47 5.83 4.84
CA ARG A 142 -33.07 4.44 5.01
C ARG A 142 -31.59 4.25 4.72
N HIS A 143 -31.18 4.54 3.49
CA HIS A 143 -29.84 4.15 3.05
C HIS A 143 -28.73 4.97 3.68
N TYR A 144 -28.92 6.29 3.71
CA TYR A 144 -27.99 7.20 4.35
C TYR A 144 -28.02 7.06 5.87
N GLU A 145 -29.19 6.91 6.51
CA GLU A 145 -29.25 6.71 7.97
C GLU A 145 -28.59 5.38 8.41
N LEU A 146 -28.73 4.30 7.65
CA LEU A 146 -27.99 3.06 7.91
C LEU A 146 -26.48 3.29 7.83
N TYR A 147 -26.02 3.93 6.74
CA TYR A 147 -24.61 4.29 6.59
C TYR A 147 -24.12 5.20 7.72
N ARG A 148 -24.92 6.21 8.08
CA ARG A 148 -24.63 7.18 9.13
C ARG A 148 -24.48 6.48 10.48
N ARG A 149 -25.41 5.60 10.84
CA ARG A 149 -25.34 4.81 12.07
C ARG A 149 -24.09 3.94 12.12
N CYS A 150 -23.83 3.15 11.08
CA CYS A 150 -22.62 2.31 11.02
C CYS A 150 -21.34 3.15 11.11
N LYS A 151 -21.29 4.32 10.44
CA LYS A 151 -20.13 5.21 10.54
C LYS A 151 -19.98 5.85 11.90
N LEU A 152 -21.07 6.21 12.56
CA LEU A 152 -21.03 6.75 13.92
C LEU A 152 -20.57 5.68 14.92
N GLU A 153 -21.05 4.44 14.78
CA GLU A 153 -20.59 3.30 15.58
C GLU A 153 -19.08 3.02 15.37
N GLU A 154 -18.60 3.03 14.12
CA GLU A 154 -17.16 2.93 13.80
C GLU A 154 -16.34 4.07 14.44
N MET A 155 -16.91 5.28 14.53
CA MET A 155 -16.29 6.43 15.19
C MET A 155 -16.40 6.39 16.73
N GLY A 156 -17.03 5.35 17.30
CA GLY A 156 -17.14 5.13 18.75
C GLY A 156 -18.41 5.69 19.39
N PHE A 157 -19.37 6.16 18.61
CA PHE A 157 -20.69 6.60 19.11
C PHE A 157 -21.63 5.40 19.15
N LYS A 158 -21.82 4.80 20.32
CA LYS A 158 -22.84 3.75 20.54
C LYS A 158 -24.01 4.35 21.31
N ASP A 159 -25.23 4.18 20.82
CA ASP A 159 -26.47 4.63 21.48
C ASP A 159 -26.88 3.76 22.70
N THR A 160 -26.02 2.85 23.15
CA THR A 160 -26.31 1.91 24.23
C THR A 160 -25.72 2.37 25.56
N ASP A 161 -26.25 3.45 26.13
CA ASP A 161 -26.21 3.62 27.57
C ASP A 161 -27.35 4.53 28.04
N PRO A 162 -28.35 4.02 28.79
CA PRO A 162 -29.40 4.83 29.41
C PRO A 162 -28.86 5.87 30.42
N GLU A 163 -27.59 5.76 30.81
CA GLU A 163 -26.92 6.66 31.76
C GLU A 163 -25.83 7.53 31.10
N CYS A 164 -25.56 7.37 29.80
CA CYS A 164 -24.69 8.29 29.07
C CYS A 164 -25.42 9.63 28.87
N LYS A 165 -24.98 10.63 29.63
CA LYS A 165 -25.04 12.03 29.19
C LYS A 165 -24.63 12.07 27.70
N PRO A 166 -25.34 12.79 26.83
CA PRO A 166 -24.98 12.84 25.41
C PRO A 166 -23.51 13.24 25.32
N VAL A 167 -22.66 12.30 24.91
CA VAL A 167 -21.24 12.59 24.71
C VAL A 167 -21.23 13.61 23.59
N SER A 168 -21.00 14.87 23.98
CA SER A 168 -21.03 16.00 23.06
C SER A 168 -20.02 15.71 21.97
N LEU A 169 -20.37 15.97 20.70
CA LEU A 169 -19.46 15.83 19.56
C LEU A 169 -18.07 16.40 19.88
N GLN A 170 -18.04 17.52 20.61
CA GLN A 170 -16.85 18.18 21.09
C GLN A 170 -15.94 17.28 21.95
N GLN A 171 -16.50 16.49 22.87
CA GLN A 171 -15.74 15.61 23.76
C GLN A 171 -15.10 14.44 22.99
N THR A 172 -15.77 13.88 21.99
CA THR A 172 -15.18 12.84 21.14
C THR A 172 -14.06 13.40 20.26
N TYR A 173 -14.24 14.61 19.71
CA TYR A 173 -13.17 15.31 18.99
C TYR A 173 -11.99 15.65 19.92
N GLU A 174 -12.24 16.07 21.15
CA GLU A 174 -11.21 16.33 22.16
C GLU A 174 -10.47 15.05 22.56
N ALA A 175 -11.19 13.93 22.76
CA ALA A 175 -10.59 12.63 23.05
C ALA A 175 -9.74 12.11 21.88
N LYS A 176 -10.26 12.15 20.65
CA LYS A 176 -9.49 11.78 19.44
C LYS A 176 -8.25 12.65 19.26
N ARG A 177 -8.37 13.95 19.54
CA ARG A 177 -7.24 14.88 19.50
C ARG A 177 -6.21 14.56 20.59
N GLN A 178 -6.66 14.18 21.78
CA GLN A 178 -5.80 13.81 22.89
C GLN A 178 -5.09 12.47 22.64
N GLU A 179 -5.78 11.46 22.09
CA GLU A 179 -5.18 10.22 21.61
C GLU A 179 -4.06 10.49 20.60
N PHE A 180 -4.33 11.34 19.60
CA PHE A 180 -3.37 11.69 18.58
C PHE A 180 -2.13 12.40 19.16
N LEU A 181 -2.32 13.29 20.14
CA LEU A 181 -1.21 13.96 20.82
C LEU A 181 -0.36 12.99 21.65
N VAL A 182 -0.99 12.05 22.35
CA VAL A 182 -0.28 11.00 23.10
C VAL A 182 0.50 10.09 22.16
N GLU A 183 -0.08 9.72 21.02
CA GLU A 183 0.60 8.88 20.03
C GLU A 183 1.79 9.61 19.36
N LEU A 184 1.65 10.91 19.07
CA LEU A 184 2.76 11.74 18.62
C LEU A 184 3.88 11.82 19.65
N GLN A 185 3.54 12.05 20.92
CA GLN A 185 4.53 12.12 21.99
C GLN A 185 5.24 10.78 22.18
N LYS A 186 4.51 9.66 22.13
CA LYS A 186 5.09 8.31 22.18
C LYS A 186 6.05 8.07 21.02
N ARG A 187 5.69 8.46 19.79
CA ARG A 187 6.59 8.38 18.63
C ARG A 187 7.82 9.26 18.77
N GLU A 188 7.67 10.46 19.32
CA GLU A 188 8.81 11.35 19.59
C GLU A 188 9.75 10.73 20.62
N ASP A 189 9.21 10.18 21.71
CA ASP A 189 9.98 9.50 22.75
C ASP A 189 10.68 8.25 22.20
N GLU A 190 10.01 7.45 21.36
CA GLU A 190 10.62 6.32 20.64
C GLU A 190 11.78 6.78 19.74
N MET A 191 11.61 7.89 19.01
CA MET A 191 12.66 8.46 18.17
C MET A 191 13.85 8.98 19.00
N ARG A 192 13.58 9.64 20.13
CA ARG A 192 14.61 10.09 21.07
C ARG A 192 15.36 8.92 21.69
N GLN A 193 14.66 7.86 22.10
CA GLN A 193 15.28 6.65 22.63
C GLN A 193 16.16 5.96 21.58
N MET A 194 15.68 5.84 20.33
CA MET A 194 16.50 5.30 19.24
C MET A 194 17.77 6.14 18.99
N PHE A 195 17.66 7.47 19.04
CA PHE A 195 18.83 8.35 18.90
C PHE A 195 19.84 8.12 20.03
N VAL A 196 19.39 8.13 21.30
CA VAL A 196 20.26 7.89 22.46
C VAL A 196 20.94 6.52 22.38
N GLN A 197 20.20 5.49 21.98
CA GLN A 197 20.74 4.14 21.79
C GLN A 197 21.82 4.12 20.70
N ARG A 198 21.58 4.74 19.55
CA ARG A 198 22.58 4.82 18.46
C ARG A 198 23.81 5.62 18.86
N VAL A 199 23.65 6.72 19.59
CA VAL A 199 24.79 7.50 20.09
C VAL A 199 25.63 6.64 21.03
N LYS A 200 25.00 5.92 21.97
CA LYS A 200 25.68 5.03 22.90
C LYS A 200 26.43 3.88 22.19
N GLU A 201 25.83 3.29 21.17
CA GLU A 201 26.48 2.26 20.34
C GLU A 201 27.69 2.83 19.60
N LYS A 202 27.56 4.02 18.99
CA LYS A 202 28.66 4.67 18.28
C LYS A 202 29.80 5.11 19.20
N GLU A 203 29.49 5.59 20.39
CA GLU A 203 30.49 5.91 21.41
C GLU A 203 31.22 4.64 21.88
N ALA A 204 30.52 3.52 22.03
CA ALA A 204 31.14 2.24 22.39
C ALA A 204 32.06 1.72 21.27
N GLU A 205 31.63 1.78 20.01
CA GLU A 205 32.46 1.44 18.84
C GLU A 205 33.73 2.30 18.78
N LEU A 206 33.59 3.61 18.96
CA LEU A 206 34.74 4.54 19.00
C LEU A 206 35.71 4.19 20.12
N LYS A 207 35.19 3.89 21.31
CA LYS A 207 36.01 3.51 22.48
C LYS A 207 36.78 2.22 22.26
N ASP A 208 36.18 1.23 21.61
CA ASP A 208 36.86 -0.03 21.30
C ASP A 208 37.90 0.15 20.18
N ALA A 209 37.60 0.97 19.17
CA ALA A 209 38.58 1.35 18.13
C ALA A 209 39.78 2.13 18.71
N GLU A 210 39.54 3.05 19.64
CA GLU A 210 40.60 3.75 20.37
C GLU A 210 41.47 2.76 21.17
N ARG A 211 40.86 1.81 21.87
CA ARG A 211 41.60 0.77 22.62
C ARG A 211 42.45 -0.09 21.69
N GLU A 212 41.92 -0.49 20.54
CA GLU A 212 42.66 -1.28 19.56
C GLU A 212 43.83 -0.48 18.98
N LEU A 213 43.61 0.79 18.64
CA LEU A 213 44.67 1.67 18.13
C LEU A 213 45.77 1.87 19.17
N GLN A 214 45.40 2.06 20.43
CA GLN A 214 46.34 2.14 21.56
C GLN A 214 47.18 0.86 21.68
N GLY A 215 46.54 -0.31 21.59
CA GLY A 215 47.22 -1.60 21.64
C GLY A 215 48.19 -1.81 20.47
N ARG A 216 47.78 -1.44 19.25
CA ARG A 216 48.65 -1.48 18.07
C ARG A 216 49.83 -0.54 18.21
N PHE A 217 49.63 0.66 18.75
CA PHE A 217 50.70 1.61 19.01
C PHE A 217 51.72 1.07 20.02
N GLU A 218 51.27 0.47 21.11
CA GLU A 218 52.16 -0.16 22.09
C GLU A 218 52.93 -1.35 21.50
N GLN A 219 52.28 -2.18 20.68
CA GLN A 219 52.91 -3.28 19.98
C GLN A 219 53.99 -2.79 19.02
N LEU A 220 53.69 -1.79 18.19
CA LEU A 220 54.67 -1.17 17.29
C LEU A 220 55.84 -0.59 18.08
N LYS A 221 55.57 0.10 19.19
CA LYS A 221 56.60 0.68 20.06
C LYS A 221 57.54 -0.39 20.64
N ARG A 222 57.03 -1.56 21.03
CA ARG A 222 57.86 -2.70 21.48
C ARG A 222 58.71 -3.25 20.35
N LEU A 223 58.12 -3.53 19.19
CA LEU A 223 58.85 -4.01 18.01
C LEU A 223 59.98 -3.06 17.61
N HIS A 224 59.70 -1.75 17.60
CA HIS A 224 60.69 -0.73 17.28
C HIS A 224 61.83 -0.68 18.31
N ALA A 225 61.54 -0.93 19.59
CA ALA A 225 62.55 -0.99 20.64
C ALA A 225 63.43 -2.25 20.50
N ASP A 226 62.81 -3.40 20.22
CA ASP A 226 63.52 -4.67 20.00
C ASP A 226 64.41 -4.61 18.74
N GLU A 227 63.90 -4.03 17.65
CA GLU A 227 64.66 -3.84 16.42
C GLU A 227 65.83 -2.87 16.63
N LYS A 228 65.61 -1.78 17.36
CA LYS A 228 66.69 -0.85 17.75
C LYS A 228 67.76 -1.56 18.57
N ALA A 229 67.39 -2.36 19.57
CA ALA A 229 68.34 -3.13 20.39
C ALA A 229 69.13 -4.16 19.54
N ALA A 230 68.47 -4.84 18.61
CA ALA A 230 69.11 -5.78 17.70
C ALA A 230 70.09 -5.08 16.73
N LEU A 231 69.76 -3.88 16.25
CA LEU A 231 70.67 -3.07 15.43
C LEU A 231 71.87 -2.57 16.24
N GLU A 232 71.67 -2.14 17.49
CA GLU A 232 72.76 -1.76 18.41
C GLU A 232 73.70 -2.94 18.69
N GLU A 233 73.16 -4.14 18.91
CA GLU A 233 73.96 -5.36 19.12
C GLU A 233 74.76 -5.74 17.86
N LYS A 234 74.12 -5.72 16.67
CA LYS A 234 74.83 -5.94 15.40
C LYS A 234 75.93 -4.91 15.19
N LYS A 235 75.68 -3.64 15.49
CA LYS A 235 76.67 -2.57 15.39
C LYS A 235 77.87 -2.85 16.31
N ARG A 236 77.63 -3.27 17.56
CA ARG A 236 78.68 -3.64 18.51
C ARG A 236 79.54 -4.79 17.97
N LEU A 237 78.91 -5.85 17.45
CA LEU A 237 79.63 -6.98 16.85
C LEU A 237 80.48 -6.56 15.64
N PHE A 238 79.93 -5.71 14.76
CA PHE A 238 80.70 -5.17 13.63
C PHE A 238 81.89 -4.30 14.07
N GLU A 239 81.74 -3.49 15.12
CA GLU A 239 82.84 -2.69 15.69
C GLU A 239 83.93 -3.58 16.29
N ASP A 240 83.55 -4.64 17.01
CA ASP A 240 84.49 -5.64 17.55
C ASP A 240 85.23 -6.38 16.43
N ASP A 241 84.51 -6.80 15.38
CA ASP A 241 85.10 -7.44 14.20
C ASP A 241 86.05 -6.50 13.46
N GLN A 242 85.67 -5.23 13.26
CA GLN A 242 86.50 -4.21 12.62
C GLN A 242 87.77 -3.95 13.44
N SER A 243 87.65 -3.87 14.77
CA SER A 243 88.79 -3.76 15.69
C SER A 243 89.72 -4.97 15.60
N SER A 244 89.16 -6.19 15.58
CA SER A 244 89.93 -7.43 15.42
C SER A 244 90.65 -7.50 14.06
N PHE A 245 90.00 -7.06 12.98
CA PHE A 245 90.55 -7.03 11.63
C PHE A 245 91.66 -5.98 11.52
N SER A 246 91.46 -4.79 12.11
CA SER A 246 92.47 -3.74 12.17
C SER A 246 93.72 -4.21 12.92
N LYS A 247 93.56 -4.87 14.07
CA LYS A 247 94.67 -5.49 14.81
C LYS A 247 95.42 -6.53 13.97
N ARG A 248 94.69 -7.44 13.28
CA ARG A 248 95.29 -8.44 12.37
C ARG A 248 96.03 -7.80 11.20
N ARG A 249 95.44 -6.77 10.58
CA ARG A 249 96.06 -6.00 9.48
C ARG A 249 97.33 -5.31 9.94
N ALA A 250 97.30 -4.64 11.10
CA ALA A 250 98.47 -3.99 11.67
C ALA A 250 99.59 -5.00 11.96
N ALA A 251 99.26 -6.16 12.54
CA ALA A 251 100.22 -7.24 12.78
C ALA A 251 100.84 -7.79 11.48
N ALA A 252 100.03 -8.01 10.44
CA ALA A 252 100.50 -8.47 9.13
C ALA A 252 101.42 -7.43 8.46
N GLN A 253 101.08 -6.14 8.52
CA GLN A 253 101.94 -5.06 8.01
C GLN A 253 103.27 -4.99 8.76
N LEU A 254 103.27 -5.19 10.07
CA LEU A 254 104.48 -5.19 10.91
C LEU A 254 105.41 -6.36 10.52
N LEU A 255 104.86 -7.54 10.27
CA LEU A 255 105.60 -8.71 9.75
C LEU A 255 106.16 -8.45 8.35
N GLN A 256 105.39 -7.80 7.46
CA GLN A 256 105.83 -7.47 6.11
C GLN A 256 106.95 -6.40 6.12
N ALA A 257 106.87 -5.40 7.00
CA ALA A 257 107.92 -4.41 7.22
C ALA A 257 109.21 -5.03 7.80
N GLN A 258 109.09 -6.06 8.66
CA GLN A 258 110.24 -6.84 9.11
C GLN A 258 110.87 -7.67 7.97
N SER A 259 110.08 -8.19 7.03
CA SER A 259 110.62 -8.91 5.85
C SER A 259 111.35 -7.98 4.85
N LEU A 260 110.85 -6.74 4.66
CA LEU A 260 111.48 -5.74 3.80
C LEU A 260 112.78 -5.16 4.41
N THR A 261 112.86 -5.07 5.75
CA THR A 261 114.08 -4.66 6.45
C THR A 261 115.12 -5.80 6.57
N ALA A 262 114.71 -7.07 6.53
CA ALA A 262 115.62 -8.20 6.47
C ALA A 262 116.34 -8.33 5.11
N ASN A 263 115.70 -7.94 4.00
CA ASN A 263 116.34 -7.92 2.68
C ASN A 263 117.25 -6.69 2.43
N GLY A 264 117.08 -5.59 3.17
CA GLY A 264 117.93 -4.39 3.07
C GLY A 264 119.22 -4.42 3.88
N LYS A 265 119.39 -5.39 4.80
CA LYS A 265 120.52 -5.44 5.75
C LYS A 265 121.63 -6.43 5.42
N LYS A 266 121.65 -7.00 4.19
CA LYS A 266 122.74 -7.91 3.77
C LYS A 266 123.89 -7.26 2.99
N ASP A 267 123.84 -5.97 2.63
CA ASP A 267 124.78 -5.42 1.63
C ASP A 267 125.57 -4.17 2.04
N LYS A 268 125.83 -3.95 3.34
CA LYS A 268 126.74 -2.87 3.75
C LYS A 268 127.63 -3.17 4.96
N ASP A 269 128.06 -4.42 5.08
CA ASP A 269 129.28 -4.80 5.79
C ASP A 269 130.32 -5.30 4.76
N ARG A 270 130.83 -4.40 3.91
CA ARG A 270 132.08 -4.64 3.18
C ARG A 270 132.75 -3.32 2.79
N LYS A 271 133.95 -3.11 3.34
CA LYS A 271 134.97 -2.06 3.04
C LYS A 271 134.62 -0.63 3.47
N LYS A 272 135.58 0.21 3.86
CA LYS A 272 136.96 0.10 4.36
C LYS A 272 137.29 1.53 4.81
#